data_AF-A0A8J6SLB3-F1
#
_entry.id   AF-A0A8J6SLB3-F1
#
_cell.length_a   1.000
_cell.length_b   1.000
_cell.length_c   1.000
_cell.angle_alpha   90.00
_cell.angle_beta   90.00
_cell.angle_gamma   90.00
#
_symmetry.space_group_name_H-M   'P 1'
#
loop_
_entity.id
_entity.type
_entity.pdbx_description
1 polymer ?
#
loop_
_entity_poly.entity_id
_entity_poly.type
_entity_poly.pdbx_seq_one_letter_code
_entity_poly.pdbx_strand_id
1 'polypeptide(L)'
;MTEASPQSPLPLPRLPANETERLAALRRYKILDTPPEAAFDRITRLAAKLFDMPIALISLVDESRAWFKSCVGFGASEVPRDDTLCSFAVLTDEPLIIPDARL
;
A
#
# COMPACT_ATOMS: atom_id res chain seq x y z
N MET A 1 17.32 22.17 25.17
CA MET A 1 17.33 20.77 25.61
C MET A 1 15.97 20.19 25.25
N THR A 2 15.84 19.70 24.01
CA THR A 2 14.64 19.00 23.53
C THR A 2 15.19 17.78 22.80
N GLU A 3 15.21 16.66 23.52
CA GLU A 3 15.56 15.36 22.95
C GLU A 3 14.51 15.00 21.89
N ALA A 4 14.96 14.89 20.64
CA ALA A 4 14.20 14.18 19.63
C ALA A 4 14.10 12.72 20.08
N SER A 5 12.89 12.27 20.43
CA SER A 5 12.63 10.86 20.70
C SER A 5 12.99 10.03 19.46
N PRO A 6 13.66 8.88 19.62
CA PRO A 6 13.96 8.01 18.50
C PRO A 6 12.63 7.45 17.98
N GLN A 7 12.19 7.91 16.81
CA GLN A 7 11.05 7.31 16.12
C GLN A 7 11.41 5.86 15.82
N SER A 8 10.77 4.94 16.54
CA SER A 8 10.93 3.52 16.26
C SER A 8 10.18 3.22 14.96
N PRO A 9 10.85 2.65 13.94
CA PRO A 9 10.18 2.28 12.71
C PRO A 9 9.09 1.24 13.03
N LEU A 10 7.99 1.28 12.28
CA LEU A 10 7.00 0.20 12.29
C LEU A 10 7.74 -1.14 12.18
N PRO A 11 7.38 -2.18 12.96
CA PRO A 11 8.06 -3.47 12.87
C PRO A 11 7.99 -3.95 11.42
N LEU A 12 9.15 -4.16 10.79
CA LEU A 12 9.20 -4.51 9.37
C LEU A 12 8.32 -5.73 9.11
N PRO A 13 7.34 -5.64 8.19
CA PRO A 13 6.48 -6.77 7.88
C PRO A 13 7.36 -7.92 7.37
N ARG A 14 7.25 -9.08 8.01
CA ARG A 14 7.88 -10.30 7.50
C ARG A 14 7.34 -10.55 6.10
N LEU A 15 8.18 -11.04 5.19
CA LEU A 15 7.72 -11.40 3.85
C LEU A 15 6.76 -12.61 3.92
N PRO A 16 5.73 -12.69 3.04
CA PRO A 16 4.93 -13.89 2.87
C PRO A 16 5.80 -15.11 2.57
N ALA A 17 5.38 -16.30 3.02
CA ALA A 17 6.10 -17.55 2.74
C ALA A 17 6.23 -17.86 1.24
N ASN A 18 5.30 -17.34 0.43
CA ASN A 18 5.23 -17.47 -1.03
C ASN A 18 5.64 -16.18 -1.77
N GLU A 19 6.53 -15.36 -1.19
CA GLU A 19 6.87 -14.05 -1.76
C GLU A 19 7.42 -14.14 -3.19
N THR A 20 8.21 -15.18 -3.49
CA THR A 20 8.73 -15.40 -4.85
C THR A 20 7.61 -15.63 -5.86
N GLU A 21 6.63 -16.50 -5.54
CA GLU A 21 5.48 -16.76 -6.41
C GLU A 21 4.59 -15.52 -6.54
N ARG A 22 4.39 -14.78 -5.46
CA ARG A 22 3.58 -13.55 -5.43
C ARG A 22 4.19 -12.46 -6.32
N LEU A 23 5.50 -12.22 -6.20
CA LEU A 23 6.21 -11.25 -7.05
C LEU A 23 6.23 -11.70 -8.51
N ALA A 24 6.42 -13.00 -8.77
CA ALA A 24 6.30 -13.54 -10.13
C ALA A 24 4.90 -13.29 -10.69
N ALA A 25 3.85 -13.48 -9.90
CA ALA A 25 2.47 -13.18 -10.29
C ALA A 25 2.25 -11.71 -10.62
N LEU A 26 2.70 -10.80 -9.74
CA LEU A 26 2.62 -9.37 -9.97
C LEU A 26 3.30 -8.96 -11.29
N ARG A 27 4.53 -9.44 -11.52
CA ARG A 27 5.31 -9.14 -12.73
C ARG A 27 4.64 -9.65 -14.01
N ARG A 28 3.93 -10.79 -13.97
CA ARG A 28 3.18 -11.32 -15.14
C ARG A 28 2.10 -10.37 -15.65
N TYR A 29 1.49 -9.56 -14.78
CA TYR A 29 0.46 -8.60 -15.18
C TYR A 29 1.00 -7.39 -15.93
N LYS A 30 2.32 -7.12 -15.89
CA LYS A 30 2.96 -5.96 -16.55
C LYS A 30 2.28 -4.63 -16.25
N ILE A 31 1.77 -4.49 -15.03
CA ILE A 31 0.96 -3.35 -14.59
C ILE A 31 1.77 -2.30 -13.83
N LEU A 32 2.89 -2.67 -13.23
CA LEU A 32 3.79 -1.74 -12.54
C LEU A 32 4.33 -0.70 -13.52
N ASP A 33 4.48 0.55 -13.04
CA ASP A 33 5.01 1.70 -13.81
C ASP A 33 4.23 2.03 -15.09
N THR A 34 3.00 1.54 -15.20
CA THR A 34 2.11 1.91 -16.31
C THR A 34 1.37 3.21 -16.01
N PRO A 35 0.93 3.96 -17.04
CA PRO A 35 0.14 5.17 -16.84
C PRO A 35 -1.14 4.94 -16.03
N PRO A 36 -1.71 5.99 -15.41
CA PRO A 36 -3.01 5.93 -14.78
C PRO A 36 -4.10 5.45 -15.75
N GLU A 37 -5.09 4.75 -15.21
CA GLU A 37 -6.16 4.13 -15.98
C GLU A 37 -7.52 4.43 -15.35
N ALA A 38 -8.44 4.97 -16.15
CA ALA A 38 -9.73 5.46 -15.69
C ALA A 38 -10.59 4.39 -14.99
N ALA A 39 -10.38 3.11 -15.29
CA ALA A 39 -11.04 1.98 -14.63
C ALA A 39 -10.63 1.89 -13.15
N PHE A 40 -9.32 1.92 -12.86
CA PHE A 40 -8.79 1.88 -11.48
C PHE A 40 -9.16 3.17 -10.72
N ASP A 41 -9.10 4.33 -11.38
CA ASP A 41 -9.46 5.61 -10.75
C ASP A 41 -10.94 5.70 -10.39
N ARG A 42 -11.80 4.98 -11.11
CA ARG A 42 -13.22 4.90 -10.75
C ARG A 42 -13.41 4.14 -9.43
N ILE A 43 -12.61 3.10 -9.20
CA ILE A 43 -12.70 2.27 -7.99
C ILE A 43 -12.26 3.07 -6.77
N THR A 44 -11.08 3.72 -6.82
CA THR A 44 -10.58 4.52 -5.69
C THR A 44 -11.49 5.71 -5.37
N ARG A 45 -11.99 6.42 -6.40
CA ARG A 45 -12.99 7.49 -6.20
C ARG A 45 -14.29 6.98 -5.58
N LEU A 46 -14.78 5.81 -6.02
CA LEU A 46 -15.98 5.22 -5.45
C LEU A 46 -15.76 4.82 -3.99
N ALA A 47 -14.64 4.18 -3.68
CA ALA A 47 -14.30 3.78 -2.31
C ALA A 47 -14.19 5.00 -1.39
N ALA A 48 -13.42 6.02 -1.77
CA ALA A 48 -13.29 7.26 -1.00
C ALA A 48 -14.66 7.91 -0.73
N LYS A 49 -15.52 8.00 -1.76
CA LYS A 49 -16.86 8.59 -1.64
C LYS A 49 -17.81 7.74 -0.79
N LEU A 50 -17.79 6.42 -0.95
CA LEU A 50 -18.71 5.52 -0.26
C LEU A 50 -18.43 5.46 1.24
N PHE A 51 -17.16 5.49 1.62
CA PHE A 51 -16.72 5.44 3.02
C PHE A 51 -16.51 6.82 3.65
N ASP A 52 -16.77 7.90 2.91
CA ASP A 52 -16.49 9.29 3.33
C ASP A 52 -15.04 9.50 3.81
N MET A 53 -14.10 8.84 3.14
CA MET A 53 -12.68 8.83 3.51
C MET A 53 -11.85 9.76 2.63
N PRO A 54 -10.88 10.50 3.21
CA PRO A 54 -10.04 11.42 2.44
C PRO A 54 -9.05 10.72 1.53
N ILE A 55 -8.70 9.46 1.82
CA ILE A 55 -7.69 8.69 1.09
C ILE A 55 -8.25 7.31 0.70
N ALA A 56 -8.05 6.93 -0.55
CA ALA A 56 -8.30 5.56 -1.04
C ALA A 56 -7.29 5.21 -2.13
N LEU A 57 -6.70 4.01 -2.05
CA LEU A 57 -5.59 3.60 -2.89
C LEU A 57 -5.86 2.21 -3.50
N ILE A 58 -5.39 1.99 -4.72
CA ILE A 58 -5.09 0.64 -5.23
C ILE A 58 -3.58 0.49 -5.19
N SER A 59 -3.10 -0.24 -4.20
CA SER A 59 -1.67 -0.47 -3.96
C SER A 59 -1.24 -1.84 -4.46
N LEU A 60 -0.15 -1.87 -5.23
CA LEU A 60 0.54 -3.06 -5.68
C LEU A 60 1.87 -3.15 -4.94
N VAL A 61 2.01 -4.13 -4.06
CA VAL A 61 3.21 -4.32 -3.24
C VAL A 61 4.26 -5.08 -4.04
N ASP A 62 5.31 -4.40 -4.48
CA ASP A 62 6.48 -4.95 -5.17
C ASP A 62 7.61 -5.28 -4.17
N GLU A 63 8.75 -5.75 -4.66
CA GLU A 63 9.88 -6.21 -3.86
C GLU A 63 10.37 -5.17 -2.84
N SER A 64 10.55 -3.91 -3.27
CA SER A 64 11.11 -2.83 -2.44
C SER A 64 10.19 -1.64 -2.23
N ARG A 65 9.00 -1.63 -2.85
CA ARG A 65 8.06 -0.51 -2.81
C ARG A 65 6.61 -0.98 -2.81
N ALA A 66 5.72 -0.12 -2.32
CA ALA A 66 4.32 -0.19 -2.70
C ALA A 66 4.05 0.88 -3.75
N TRP A 67 3.64 0.43 -4.94
CA TRP A 67 3.33 1.28 -6.07
C TRP A 67 1.82 1.45 -6.20
N PHE A 68 1.33 2.67 -6.38
CA PHE A 68 -0.09 2.98 -6.40
C PHE A 68 -0.59 3.09 -7.84
N LYS A 69 -1.38 2.11 -8.28
CA LYS A 69 -2.02 2.13 -9.61
C LYS A 69 -3.05 3.23 -9.73
N SER A 70 -3.70 3.54 -8.61
CA SER A 70 -4.63 4.64 -8.49
C SER A 70 -4.66 5.16 -7.07
N CYS A 71 -4.91 6.45 -6.94
CA CYS A 71 -4.85 7.17 -5.69
C CYS A 71 -5.89 8.30 -5.67
N VAL A 72 -6.57 8.44 -4.54
CA VAL A 72 -7.34 9.63 -4.17
C VAL A 72 -6.75 10.17 -2.86
N GLY A 73 -6.49 11.49 -2.82
CA GLY A 73 -6.12 12.20 -1.60
C GLY A 73 -4.71 11.95 -1.06
N PHE A 74 -3.85 11.23 -1.78
CA PHE A 74 -2.46 10.99 -1.40
C PHE A 74 -1.50 11.44 -2.51
N GLY A 75 -0.46 12.20 -2.15
CA GLY A 75 0.37 12.93 -3.11
C GLY A 75 1.49 12.12 -3.76
N ALA A 76 1.73 10.88 -3.32
CA ALA A 76 2.80 10.04 -3.84
C ALA A 76 2.24 8.95 -4.77
N SER A 77 3.02 8.56 -5.77
CA SER A 77 2.74 7.41 -6.65
C SER A 77 3.28 6.09 -6.09
N GLU A 78 4.20 6.16 -5.13
CA GLU A 78 4.76 5.02 -4.43
C GLU A 78 5.37 5.44 -3.11
N VAL A 79 5.63 4.44 -2.26
CA VAL A 79 6.40 4.58 -1.01
C VAL A 79 7.29 3.35 -0.84
N PRO A 80 8.38 3.44 -0.07
CA PRO A 80 9.15 2.27 0.33
C PRO A 80 8.25 1.19 0.93
N ARG A 81 8.54 -0.08 0.67
CA ARG A 81 7.73 -1.20 1.17
C ARG A 81 7.64 -1.22 2.70
N ASP A 82 8.69 -0.76 3.35
CA ASP A 82 8.81 -0.73 4.80
C ASP A 82 7.98 0.41 5.43
N ASP A 83 7.57 1.41 4.63
CA ASP A 83 6.86 2.61 5.09
C ASP A 83 5.34 2.52 4.87
N THR A 84 4.78 1.34 4.57
CA THR A 84 3.37 1.17 4.23
C THR A 84 2.68 0.04 4.95
N LEU A 85 1.43 0.31 5.37
CA LEU A 85 0.55 -0.71 5.97
C LEU A 85 0.09 -1.76 4.96
N CYS A 86 0.14 -1.47 3.66
CA CYS A 86 -0.22 -2.43 2.60
C CYS A 86 0.68 -3.67 2.63
N SER A 87 1.91 -3.55 3.12
CA SER A 87 2.85 -4.66 3.27
C SER A 87 2.41 -5.68 4.32
N PHE A 88 1.59 -5.29 5.29
CA PHE A 88 0.97 -6.22 6.24
C PHE A 88 -0.28 -6.89 5.66
N ALA A 89 -1.03 -6.15 4.83
CA ALA A 89 -2.25 -6.66 4.21
C ALA A 89 -1.98 -7.85 3.26
N VAL A 90 -0.80 -7.89 2.60
CA VAL A 90 -0.43 -9.03 1.73
C VAL A 90 -0.05 -10.30 2.48
N LEU A 91 -0.01 -10.29 3.81
CA LEU A 91 0.31 -11.45 4.65
C LEU A 91 -0.91 -12.29 5.03
N THR A 92 -2.10 -11.78 4.75
CA THR A 92 -3.38 -12.38 5.15
C THR A 92 -4.35 -12.37 3.97
N ASP A 93 -5.18 -13.42 3.88
CA ASP A 93 -6.28 -13.47 2.92
C ASP A 93 -7.55 -12.75 3.45
N GLU A 94 -7.57 -12.41 4.74
CA GLU A 94 -8.64 -11.64 5.40
C GLU A 94 -8.39 -10.14 5.37
N PRO A 95 -9.43 -9.29 5.38
CA PRO A 95 -9.29 -7.84 5.49
C PRO A 95 -8.46 -7.43 6.73
N LEU A 96 -7.39 -6.67 6.50
CA LEU A 96 -6.62 -6.05 7.58
C LEU A 96 -7.29 -4.75 8.03
N ILE A 97 -7.83 -4.75 9.25
CA ILE A 97 -8.43 -3.58 9.88
C ILE A 97 -7.51 -3.11 11.00
N ILE A 98 -7.03 -1.88 10.90
CA ILE A 98 -6.16 -1.26 11.92
C ILE A 98 -6.97 -0.11 12.54
N PRO A 99 -7.54 -0.30 13.74
CA PRO A 99 -8.38 0.73 14.38
C PRO A 99 -7.61 2.00 14.74
N ASP A 100 -6.30 1.89 14.99
CA ASP A 100 -5.41 3.00 15.30
C ASP A 100 -4.01 2.71 14.75
N ALA A 101 -3.50 3.63 13.93
CA ALA A 101 -2.19 3.54 13.28
C ALA A 101 -1.20 4.62 13.76
N ARG A 102 -1.49 5.27 14.89
CA ARG A 102 -0.55 6.21 15.53
C ARG A 102 0.60 5.45 16.18
N LEU A 103 1.80 6.05 16.14
CA LEU A 103 3.01 5.59 16.83
C LEU A 103 3.11 6.24 18.22
#